data_AF-A0A5C7YNK8-F1
#
_entry.id   AF-A0A5C7YNK8-F1
#
_cell.length_a   1.000
_cell.length_b   1.000
_cell.length_c   1.000
_cell.angle_alpha   90.00
_cell.angle_beta   90.00
_cell.angle_gamma   90.00
#
_symmetry.space_group_name_H-M   'P 1'
#
loop_
_entity.id
_entity.type
_entity.pdbx_description
1 polymer ?
#
loop_
_entity_poly.entity_id
_entity_poly.type
_entity_poly.pdbx_seq_one_letter_code
_entity_poly.pdbx_strand_id
1 'polypeptide(L)'
;MNVSPDPVASSETVAPTWSPRGWLVWGLGAVAVLALVLSVLLWQRLGRMQEQLARQSQDAGQQSLEAKAWAKQAQDTVKDNAARLTLIEGRLGEVALQRGQLEDLIQSLSRSRDENLVVDMEAGLRLAQQQAQLTGSTEPSLATLKSAQQRLQRAAQPRLAPVERAVEKDLERLRSLQTPDIPGLLIRLDEGVAQIDALVLANQSPAPGALAAREAQPKPSAWPSWWSQGVQQVLGPLSDLVRISRVNAPEALLLSPEQSFFLRENLKLKLLNARLGLLARQYDAVRVDLTQTAAGIKKYADPQSRKTQQLLQLLEQAQQQLQKGESPRLDASLAALATAAAGR
;
A
#
# COMPACT_ATOMS: atom_id res chain seq x y z
N MET A 1 92.58 -153.23 -28.89
CA MET A 1 91.37 -153.96 -28.46
C MET A 1 90.17 -153.10 -28.81
N ASN A 2 89.07 -153.48 -29.44
CA ASN A 2 88.50 -154.74 -29.95
C ASN A 2 87.36 -154.27 -30.91
N VAL A 3 87.35 -154.58 -32.21
CA VAL A 3 86.54 -155.63 -32.90
C VAL A 3 85.01 -155.37 -32.95
N SER A 4 84.55 -154.97 -34.16
CA SER A 4 83.33 -155.42 -34.91
C SER A 4 81.90 -155.07 -34.40
N PRO A 5 80.81 -155.30 -35.20
CA PRO A 5 80.50 -154.85 -36.57
C PRO A 5 79.01 -154.38 -36.76
N ASP A 6 78.67 -153.99 -38.00
CA ASP A 6 77.34 -153.82 -38.67
C ASP A 6 76.29 -154.95 -38.47
N PRO A 7 75.05 -154.93 -39.06
CA PRO A 7 74.10 -153.86 -39.48
C PRO A 7 72.61 -154.22 -39.12
N VAL A 8 71.60 -153.48 -39.63
CA VAL A 8 70.42 -153.96 -40.42
C VAL A 8 69.35 -152.85 -40.52
N ALA A 9 68.82 -152.67 -41.73
CA ALA A 9 67.83 -151.69 -42.16
C ALA A 9 66.41 -151.91 -41.61
N SER A 10 65.61 -150.84 -41.53
CA SER A 10 64.14 -150.86 -41.69
C SER A 10 63.62 -149.44 -42.02
N SER A 11 62.82 -149.39 -43.07
CA SER A 11 62.03 -148.28 -43.61
C SER A 11 61.00 -147.69 -42.63
N GLU A 12 60.63 -146.40 -42.75
CA GLU A 12 59.23 -145.97 -42.94
C GLU A 12 59.01 -144.44 -43.02
N THR A 13 58.13 -144.08 -43.97
CA THR A 13 57.14 -142.97 -43.97
C THR A 13 57.57 -141.51 -44.00
N VAL A 14 57.24 -140.86 -45.13
CA VAL A 14 57.24 -139.41 -45.34
C VAL A 14 55.86 -138.86 -45.00
N ALA A 15 55.78 -137.97 -44.01
CA ALA A 15 54.61 -137.13 -43.74
C ALA A 15 54.78 -135.75 -44.41
N PRO A 16 53.74 -135.15 -44.99
CA PRO A 16 53.85 -133.83 -45.59
C PRO A 16 53.76 -132.75 -44.51
N THR A 17 54.80 -131.94 -44.39
CA THR A 17 54.78 -130.76 -43.51
C THR A 17 54.08 -129.61 -44.22
N TRP A 18 52.85 -129.29 -43.81
CA TRP A 18 52.20 -128.04 -44.19
C TRP A 18 52.95 -126.86 -43.59
N SER A 19 53.36 -125.91 -44.44
CA SER A 19 54.09 -124.72 -44.03
C SER A 19 53.12 -123.59 -43.65
N PRO A 20 53.24 -122.96 -42.47
CA PRO A 20 52.29 -121.95 -42.00
C PRO A 20 52.51 -120.55 -42.63
N ARG A 21 53.35 -120.44 -43.67
CA ARG A 21 53.80 -119.14 -44.22
C ARG A 21 52.77 -118.47 -45.15
N GLY A 22 51.88 -119.20 -45.82
CA GLY A 22 50.91 -118.62 -46.76
C GLY A 22 49.77 -117.83 -46.09
N TRP A 23 49.25 -118.33 -44.97
CA TRP A 23 48.15 -117.68 -44.24
C TRP A 23 48.64 -116.45 -43.45
N LEU A 24 49.89 -116.47 -42.98
CA LEU A 24 50.57 -115.31 -42.40
C LEU A 24 50.74 -114.17 -43.41
N VAL A 25 51.08 -114.45 -44.68
CA VAL A 25 51.23 -113.41 -45.72
C VAL A 25 49.89 -112.79 -46.10
N TRP A 26 48.82 -113.59 -46.22
CA TRP A 26 47.47 -113.08 -46.45
C TRP A 26 46.92 -112.29 -45.24
N GLY A 27 47.19 -112.75 -44.01
CA GLY A 27 46.85 -112.02 -42.78
C GLY A 27 47.59 -110.69 -42.68
N LEU A 28 48.90 -110.66 -43.00
CA LEU A 28 49.69 -109.43 -43.02
C LEU A 28 49.19 -108.45 -44.10
N GLY A 29 48.84 -108.95 -45.28
CA GLY A 29 48.27 -108.16 -46.37
C GLY A 29 46.91 -107.54 -45.98
N ALA A 30 46.02 -108.31 -45.34
CA ALA A 30 44.74 -107.81 -44.86
C ALA A 30 44.92 -106.72 -43.77
N VAL A 31 45.86 -106.90 -42.85
CA VAL A 31 46.19 -105.89 -41.83
C VAL A 31 46.76 -104.62 -42.45
N ALA A 32 47.62 -104.74 -43.48
CA ALA A 32 48.17 -103.60 -44.19
C ALA A 32 47.10 -102.79 -44.93
N VAL A 33 46.16 -103.48 -45.59
CA VAL A 33 45.01 -102.82 -46.24
C VAL A 33 44.11 -102.14 -45.22
N LEU A 34 43.83 -102.81 -44.09
CA LEU A 34 43.03 -102.24 -43.00
C LEU A 34 43.71 -100.99 -42.42
N ALA A 35 45.04 -101.02 -42.24
CA ALA A 35 45.82 -99.89 -41.75
C ALA A 35 45.78 -98.70 -42.72
N LEU A 36 45.85 -98.95 -44.04
CA LEU A 36 45.70 -97.90 -45.05
C LEU A 36 44.29 -97.29 -45.04
N VAL A 37 43.25 -98.12 -44.96
CA VAL A 37 41.85 -97.66 -44.88
C VAL A 37 41.64 -96.82 -43.61
N LEU A 38 42.14 -97.28 -42.46
CA LEU A 38 42.09 -96.53 -41.20
C LEU A 38 42.86 -95.21 -41.29
N SER A 39 44.04 -95.19 -41.93
CA SER A 39 44.83 -93.98 -42.15
C SER A 39 44.08 -92.96 -43.01
N VAL A 40 43.44 -93.40 -44.10
CA VAL A 40 42.63 -92.53 -44.96
C VAL A 40 41.40 -92.01 -44.22
N LEU A 41 40.72 -92.85 -43.44
CA LEU A 41 39.59 -92.44 -42.60
C LEU A 41 40.00 -91.42 -41.52
N LEU A 42 41.15 -91.63 -40.86
CA LEU A 42 41.72 -90.69 -39.90
C LEU A 42 42.09 -89.37 -40.56
N TRP A 43 42.69 -89.40 -41.76
CA TRP A 43 43.04 -88.19 -42.52
C TRP A 43 41.80 -87.41 -42.95
N GLN A 44 40.75 -88.09 -43.44
CA GLN A 44 39.46 -87.47 -43.73
C GLN A 44 38.81 -86.88 -42.47
N ARG A 45 38.88 -87.57 -41.32
CA ARG A 45 38.31 -87.08 -40.06
C ARG A 45 39.06 -85.87 -39.53
N LEU A 46 40.40 -85.85 -39.67
CA LEU A 46 41.22 -84.71 -39.29
C LEU A 46 40.98 -83.50 -40.20
N GLY A 47 40.84 -83.73 -41.51
CA GLY A 47 40.47 -82.69 -42.48
C GLY A 47 39.10 -82.07 -42.17
N ARG A 48 38.08 -82.91 -41.87
CA ARG A 48 36.75 -82.44 -41.45
C ARG A 48 36.79 -81.65 -40.14
N MET A 49 37.61 -82.04 -39.16
CA MET A 49 37.77 -81.30 -37.90
C MET A 49 38.48 -79.96 -38.10
N GLN A 50 39.54 -79.92 -38.92
CA GLN A 50 40.23 -78.66 -39.25
C GLN A 50 39.30 -77.70 -39.98
N GLU A 51 38.46 -78.21 -40.89
CA GLU A 51 37.49 -77.39 -41.61
C GLU A 51 36.36 -76.89 -40.70
N GLN A 52 35.86 -77.72 -39.77
CA GLN A 52 34.90 -77.30 -38.76
C GLN A 52 35.47 -76.24 -37.80
N LEU A 53 36.71 -76.40 -37.35
CA LEU A 53 37.39 -75.41 -36.51
C LEU A 53 37.66 -74.11 -37.28
N ALA A 54 38.04 -74.19 -38.55
CA ALA A 54 38.22 -73.03 -39.40
C ALA A 54 36.90 -72.27 -39.58
N ARG A 55 35.80 -72.97 -39.88
CA ARG A 55 34.45 -72.39 -39.98
C ARG A 55 33.99 -71.81 -38.65
N GLN A 56 34.15 -72.53 -37.55
CA GLN A 56 33.81 -72.04 -36.22
C GLN A 56 34.65 -70.82 -35.80
N SER A 57 35.93 -70.74 -36.21
CA SER A 57 36.76 -69.56 -36.01
C SER A 57 36.31 -68.36 -36.85
N GLN A 58 35.85 -68.62 -38.09
CA GLN A 58 35.33 -67.59 -38.97
C GLN A 58 33.98 -67.07 -38.46
N ASP A 59 33.08 -67.96 -38.04
CA ASP A 59 31.79 -67.62 -37.45
C ASP A 59 31.96 -66.85 -36.13
N ALA A 60 32.87 -67.30 -35.25
CA ALA A 60 33.21 -66.58 -34.02
C ALA A 60 33.85 -65.21 -34.32
N GLY A 61 34.67 -65.12 -35.38
CA GLY A 61 35.24 -63.87 -35.87
C GLY A 61 34.18 -62.90 -36.38
N GLN A 62 33.21 -63.39 -37.16
CA GLN A 62 32.07 -62.60 -37.64
C GLN A 62 31.19 -62.12 -36.48
N GLN A 63 30.83 -63.00 -35.54
CA GLN A 63 30.06 -62.63 -34.35
C GLN A 63 30.77 -61.58 -33.49
N SER A 64 32.11 -61.66 -33.35
CA SER A 64 32.86 -60.63 -32.63
C SER A 64 32.84 -59.27 -33.35
N LEU A 65 32.93 -59.26 -34.68
CA LEU A 65 32.85 -58.04 -35.48
C LEU A 65 31.45 -57.41 -35.40
N GLU A 66 30.40 -58.23 -35.50
CA GLU A 66 29.02 -57.79 -35.30
C GLU A 66 28.79 -57.25 -33.90
N ALA A 67 29.25 -57.97 -32.86
CA ALA A 67 29.14 -57.52 -31.47
C ALA A 67 29.87 -56.18 -31.24
N LYS A 68 31.05 -55.99 -31.84
CA LYS A 68 31.78 -54.71 -31.81
C LYS A 68 31.03 -53.60 -32.55
N ALA A 69 30.42 -53.91 -33.69
CA ALA A 69 29.59 -52.96 -34.44
C ALA A 69 28.35 -52.53 -33.63
N TRP A 70 27.64 -53.48 -33.01
CA TRP A 70 26.51 -53.22 -32.12
C TRP A 70 26.91 -52.41 -30.88
N ALA A 71 28.05 -52.74 -30.25
CA ALA A 71 28.56 -51.98 -29.12
C ALA A 71 28.89 -50.52 -29.50
N LYS A 72 29.47 -50.31 -30.68
CA LYS A 72 29.78 -48.96 -31.20
C LYS A 72 28.50 -48.19 -31.54
N GLN A 73 27.54 -48.83 -32.21
CA GLN A 73 26.21 -48.27 -32.48
C GLN A 73 25.49 -47.86 -31.19
N ALA A 74 25.51 -48.71 -30.17
CA ALA A 74 24.92 -48.43 -28.87
C ALA A 74 25.63 -47.26 -28.18
N GLN A 75 26.97 -47.20 -28.24
CA GLN A 75 27.74 -46.09 -27.69
C GLN A 75 27.45 -44.76 -28.40
N ASP A 76 27.32 -44.76 -29.73
CA ASP A 76 26.97 -43.56 -30.49
C ASP A 76 25.54 -43.10 -30.19
N THR A 77 24.60 -44.04 -30.00
CA THR A 77 23.23 -43.74 -29.57
C THR A 77 23.19 -43.13 -28.16
N VAL A 78 24.00 -43.64 -27.22
CA VAL A 78 24.11 -43.07 -25.87
C VAL A 78 24.68 -41.65 -25.93
N LYS A 79 25.69 -41.40 -26.77
CA LYS A 79 26.25 -40.05 -26.97
C LYS A 79 25.23 -39.08 -27.59
N ASP A 80 24.47 -39.52 -28.59
CA ASP A 80 23.40 -38.69 -29.19
C ASP A 80 22.31 -38.38 -28.18
N ASN A 81 21.87 -39.37 -27.39
CA ASN A 81 20.90 -39.15 -26.33
C ASN A 81 21.43 -38.21 -25.24
N ALA A 82 22.70 -38.33 -24.83
CA ALA A 82 23.32 -37.41 -23.88
C ALA A 82 23.32 -35.97 -24.42
N ALA A 83 23.67 -35.79 -25.71
CA ALA A 83 23.63 -34.48 -26.35
C ALA A 83 22.21 -33.89 -26.41
N ARG A 84 21.21 -34.72 -26.73
CA ARG A 84 19.78 -34.31 -26.71
C ARG A 84 19.32 -33.93 -25.30
N LEU A 85 19.75 -34.66 -24.28
CA LEU A 85 19.45 -34.33 -22.88
C LEU A 85 20.05 -32.97 -22.48
N THR A 86 21.33 -32.73 -22.77
CA THR A 86 21.95 -31.42 -22.49
C THR A 86 21.22 -30.28 -23.21
N LEU A 87 20.77 -30.51 -24.46
CA LEU A 87 19.98 -29.51 -25.19
C LEU A 87 18.62 -29.26 -24.53
N ILE A 88 17.91 -30.32 -24.11
CA ILE A 88 16.60 -30.20 -23.45
C ILE A 88 16.76 -29.52 -22.08
N GLU A 89 17.78 -29.85 -21.31
CA GLU A 89 18.09 -29.18 -20.03
C GLU A 89 18.37 -27.69 -20.25
N GLY A 90 19.14 -27.34 -21.29
CA GLY A 90 19.36 -25.95 -21.69
C GLY A 90 18.06 -25.23 -22.03
N ARG A 91 17.20 -25.84 -22.86
CA ARG A 91 15.87 -25.30 -23.19
C ARG A 91 14.96 -25.16 -21.98
N LEU A 92 15.02 -26.10 -21.04
CA LEU A 92 14.26 -26.05 -19.79
C LEU A 92 14.74 -24.88 -18.92
N GLY A 93 16.05 -24.66 -18.85
CA GLY A 93 16.65 -23.50 -18.19
C GLY A 93 16.22 -22.17 -18.81
N GLU A 94 16.22 -22.07 -20.14
CA GLU A 94 15.72 -20.90 -20.87
C GLU A 94 14.24 -20.62 -20.54
N VAL A 95 13.38 -21.64 -20.58
CA VAL A 95 11.95 -21.51 -20.28
C VAL A 95 11.72 -21.13 -18.82
N ALA A 96 12.48 -21.70 -17.88
CA ALA A 96 12.41 -21.34 -16.47
C ALA A 96 12.80 -19.87 -16.25
N LEU A 97 13.85 -19.40 -16.92
CA LEU A 97 14.28 -18.00 -16.88
C LEU A 97 13.21 -17.07 -17.48
N GLN A 98 12.66 -17.42 -18.64
CA GLN A 98 11.59 -16.65 -19.29
C GLN A 98 10.35 -16.56 -18.40
N ARG A 99 9.96 -17.64 -17.71
CA ARG A 99 8.86 -17.61 -16.74
C ARG A 99 9.15 -16.67 -15.58
N GLY A 100 10.37 -16.72 -15.02
CA GLY A 100 10.78 -15.78 -13.97
C GLY A 100 10.69 -14.32 -14.42
N GLN A 101 11.20 -14.01 -15.62
CA GLN A 101 11.13 -12.66 -16.19
C GLN A 101 9.70 -12.19 -16.44
N LEU A 102 8.81 -13.09 -16.87
CA LEU A 102 7.38 -12.80 -17.04
C LEU A 102 6.70 -12.51 -15.69
N GLU A 103 7.00 -13.29 -14.65
CA GLU A 103 6.47 -13.08 -13.30
C GLU A 103 6.92 -11.71 -12.75
N ASP A 104 8.21 -11.37 -12.90
CA ASP A 104 8.78 -10.09 -12.49
C ASP A 104 8.19 -8.92 -13.30
N LEU A 105 7.97 -9.09 -14.60
CA LEU A 105 7.33 -8.08 -15.45
C LEU A 105 5.87 -7.86 -15.03
N ILE A 106 5.11 -8.92 -14.80
CA ILE A 106 3.72 -8.84 -14.33
C ILE A 106 3.67 -8.11 -12.98
N GLN A 107 4.58 -8.44 -12.07
CA GLN A 107 4.64 -7.84 -10.74
C GLN A 107 5.05 -6.36 -10.80
N SER A 108 6.02 -6.00 -11.64
CA SER A 108 6.47 -4.62 -11.83
C SER A 108 5.43 -3.74 -12.54
N LEU A 109 4.75 -4.26 -13.57
CA LEU A 109 3.63 -3.58 -14.22
C LEU A 109 2.46 -3.35 -13.25
N SER A 110 2.13 -4.37 -12.46
CA SER A 110 1.11 -4.28 -11.42
C SER A 110 1.48 -3.22 -10.36
N ARG A 111 2.74 -3.19 -9.90
CA ARG A 111 3.23 -2.20 -8.95
C ARG A 111 3.23 -0.78 -9.55
N SER A 112 3.70 -0.61 -10.78
CA SER A 112 3.73 0.68 -11.47
C SER A 112 2.32 1.26 -11.69
N ARG A 113 1.34 0.42 -12.05
CA ARG A 113 -0.05 0.86 -12.20
C ARG A 113 -0.63 1.41 -10.90
N ASP A 114 -0.29 0.78 -9.78
CA ASP A 114 -0.75 1.20 -8.45
C ASP A 114 -0.10 2.48 -7.98
N GLU A 115 1.22 2.59 -8.16
CA GLU A 115 1.95 3.81 -7.86
C GLU A 115 1.39 4.99 -8.66
N ASN A 116 1.15 4.80 -9.95
CA ASN A 116 0.57 5.84 -10.79
C ASN A 116 -0.85 6.21 -10.34
N LEU A 117 -1.66 5.22 -9.96
CA LEU A 117 -3.01 5.45 -9.44
C LEU A 117 -2.99 6.23 -8.11
N VAL A 118 -2.07 5.91 -7.20
CA VAL A 118 -1.91 6.62 -5.92
C VAL A 118 -1.46 8.06 -6.13
N VAL A 119 -0.46 8.28 -6.99
CA VAL A 119 0.06 9.62 -7.32
C VAL A 119 -1.02 10.49 -7.98
N ASP A 120 -1.76 9.95 -8.94
CA ASP A 120 -2.88 10.65 -9.59
C ASP A 120 -3.96 11.07 -8.58
N MET A 121 -4.31 10.17 -7.66
CA MET A 121 -5.31 10.45 -6.61
C MET A 121 -4.81 11.52 -5.64
N GLU A 122 -3.54 11.44 -5.22
CA GLU A 122 -2.95 12.44 -4.33
C GLU A 122 -2.95 13.82 -4.98
N ALA A 123 -2.49 13.91 -6.24
CA ALA A 123 -2.48 15.15 -7.00
C ALA A 123 -3.90 15.73 -7.16
N GLY A 124 -4.87 14.88 -7.50
CA GLY A 124 -6.28 15.28 -7.61
C GLY A 124 -6.86 15.80 -6.28
N LEU A 125 -6.57 15.12 -5.17
CA LEU A 125 -7.06 15.54 -3.85
C LEU A 125 -6.39 16.84 -3.38
N ARG A 126 -5.09 17.03 -3.63
CA ARG A 126 -4.40 18.29 -3.34
C ARG A 126 -4.99 19.45 -4.15
N LEU A 127 -5.23 19.24 -5.44
CA LEU A 127 -5.87 20.25 -6.29
C LEU A 127 -7.28 20.60 -5.80
N ALA A 128 -8.07 19.59 -5.45
CA ALA A 128 -9.42 19.79 -4.93
C ALA A 128 -9.42 20.52 -3.57
N GLN A 129 -8.44 20.25 -2.71
CA GLN A 129 -8.25 20.96 -1.44
C GLN A 129 -7.86 22.42 -1.68
N GLN A 130 -6.96 22.70 -2.61
CA GLN A 130 -6.58 24.07 -2.97
C GLN A 130 -7.79 24.83 -3.55
N GLN A 131 -8.56 24.21 -4.45
CA GLN A 131 -9.77 24.82 -4.99
C GLN A 131 -10.83 25.06 -3.89
N ALA A 132 -10.97 24.13 -2.95
CA ALA A 132 -11.89 24.29 -1.82
C ALA A 132 -11.47 25.45 -0.91
N GLN A 133 -10.17 25.68 -0.71
CA GLN A 133 -9.66 26.85 0.03
C GLN A 133 -9.89 28.17 -0.71
N LEU A 134 -9.72 28.18 -2.04
CA LEU A 134 -9.90 29.39 -2.85
C LEU A 134 -11.37 29.78 -3.03
N THR A 135 -12.26 28.80 -3.17
CA THR A 135 -13.69 29.01 -3.46
C THR A 135 -14.58 28.90 -2.23
N GLY A 136 -14.03 28.43 -1.09
CA GLY A 136 -14.80 28.11 0.11
C GLY A 136 -15.87 27.02 -0.10
N SER A 137 -15.79 26.25 -1.18
CA SER A 137 -16.74 25.17 -1.51
C SER A 137 -16.13 23.79 -1.29
N THR A 138 -16.87 22.89 -0.65
CA THR A 138 -16.47 21.50 -0.45
C THR A 138 -16.82 20.58 -1.62
N GLU A 139 -17.60 21.07 -2.60
CA GLU A 139 -18.04 20.28 -3.76
C GLU A 139 -16.88 19.68 -4.57
N PRO A 140 -15.80 20.41 -4.90
CA PRO A 140 -14.67 19.84 -5.63
C PRO A 140 -14.01 18.70 -4.86
N SER A 141 -13.84 18.86 -3.54
CA SER A 141 -13.26 17.82 -2.68
C SER A 141 -14.14 16.57 -2.62
N LEU A 142 -15.46 16.74 -2.51
CA LEU A 142 -16.42 15.64 -2.48
C LEU A 142 -16.47 14.89 -3.82
N ALA A 143 -16.45 15.62 -4.95
CA ALA A 143 -16.42 15.03 -6.28
C ALA A 143 -15.13 14.21 -6.51
N THR A 144 -13.98 14.76 -6.12
CA THR A 144 -12.69 14.07 -6.25
C THR A 144 -12.60 12.84 -5.35
N LEU A 145 -13.07 12.90 -4.10
CA LEU A 145 -13.12 11.73 -3.22
C LEU A 145 -14.03 10.62 -3.77
N LYS A 146 -15.21 10.97 -4.32
CA LYS A 146 -16.09 10.00 -4.99
C LYS A 146 -15.41 9.35 -6.20
N SER A 147 -14.72 10.15 -7.02
CA SER A 147 -13.95 9.64 -8.16
C SER A 147 -12.80 8.72 -7.72
N ALA A 148 -12.09 9.09 -6.66
CA ALA A 148 -11.04 8.27 -6.06
C ALA A 148 -11.61 6.94 -5.53
N GLN A 149 -12.73 6.97 -4.80
CA GLN A 149 -13.43 5.77 -4.32
C GLN A 149 -13.81 4.83 -5.48
N GLN A 150 -14.42 5.35 -6.55
CA GLN A 150 -14.79 4.55 -7.72
C GLN A 150 -13.58 3.96 -8.44
N ARG A 151 -12.45 4.68 -8.48
CA ARG A 151 -11.19 4.18 -9.06
C ARG A 151 -10.57 3.09 -8.17
N LEU A 152 -10.59 3.25 -6.85
CA LEU A 152 -10.12 2.24 -5.89
C LEU A 152 -10.95 0.96 -5.97
N GLN A 153 -12.27 1.07 -5.99
CA GLN A 153 -13.18 -0.07 -6.14
C GLN A 153 -12.98 -0.83 -7.45
N ARG A 154 -12.73 -0.11 -8.56
CA ARG A 154 -12.41 -0.73 -9.86
C ARG A 154 -11.04 -1.40 -9.88
N ALA A 155 -10.08 -0.88 -9.13
CA ALA A 155 -8.76 -1.50 -8.99
C ALA A 155 -8.83 -2.76 -8.12
N ALA A 156 -9.69 -2.78 -7.08
CA ALA A 156 -9.97 -3.90 -6.19
C ALA A 156 -8.70 -4.56 -5.60
N GLN A 157 -7.74 -3.73 -5.18
CA GLN A 157 -6.42 -4.21 -4.74
C GLN A 157 -6.30 -4.25 -3.22
N PRO A 158 -5.98 -5.41 -2.61
CA PRO A 158 -5.89 -5.56 -1.15
C PRO A 158 -4.89 -4.59 -0.49
N ARG A 159 -3.78 -4.28 -1.18
CA ARG A 159 -2.76 -3.34 -0.70
C ARG A 159 -3.28 -1.91 -0.51
N LEU A 160 -4.33 -1.51 -1.24
CA LEU A 160 -4.94 -0.18 -1.15
C LEU A 160 -6.13 -0.13 -0.16
N ALA A 161 -6.42 -1.22 0.55
CA ALA A 161 -7.51 -1.25 1.54
C ALA A 161 -7.40 -0.18 2.64
N PRO A 162 -6.20 0.18 3.17
CA PRO A 162 -6.09 1.31 4.10
C PRO A 162 -6.48 2.65 3.47
N VAL A 163 -6.14 2.86 2.19
CA VAL A 163 -6.51 4.07 1.43
C VAL A 163 -8.01 4.13 1.22
N GLU A 164 -8.64 3.02 0.84
CA GLU A 164 -10.10 2.93 0.65
C GLU A 164 -10.86 3.33 1.93
N ARG A 165 -10.46 2.78 3.09
CA ARG A 165 -11.07 3.15 4.39
C ARG A 165 -10.86 4.61 4.74
N ALA A 166 -9.69 5.16 4.44
CA ALA A 166 -9.39 6.58 4.70
C ALA A 166 -10.27 7.50 3.83
N VAL A 167 -10.40 7.17 2.54
CA VAL A 167 -11.27 7.89 1.58
C VAL A 167 -12.73 7.81 2.02
N GLU A 168 -13.21 6.65 2.43
CA GLU A 168 -14.60 6.47 2.88
C GLU A 168 -14.89 7.28 4.15
N LYS A 169 -13.96 7.27 5.12
CA LYS A 169 -14.05 8.06 6.35
C LYS A 169 -14.10 9.57 6.07
N ASP A 170 -13.23 10.07 5.19
CA ASP A 170 -13.23 11.49 4.84
C ASP A 170 -14.47 11.87 4.03
N LEU A 171 -14.96 10.98 3.19
CA LEU A 171 -16.19 11.17 2.42
C LEU A 171 -17.43 11.22 3.33
N GLU A 172 -17.51 10.33 4.33
CA GLU A 172 -18.56 10.37 5.34
C GLU A 172 -18.47 11.63 6.21
N ARG A 173 -17.26 12.02 6.63
CA ARG A 173 -17.02 13.26 7.34
C ARG A 173 -17.51 14.47 6.54
N LEU A 174 -17.16 14.56 5.26
CA LEU A 174 -17.60 15.66 4.38
C LEU A 174 -19.12 15.66 4.17
N ARG A 175 -19.76 14.49 4.08
CA ARG A 175 -21.23 14.38 3.97
C ARG A 175 -21.95 14.77 5.25
N SER A 176 -21.34 14.50 6.40
CA SER A 176 -21.91 14.83 7.72
C SER A 176 -21.85 16.32 8.05
N LEU A 177 -21.09 17.11 7.29
CA LEU A 177 -21.04 18.56 7.46
C LEU A 177 -22.39 19.17 7.12
N GLN A 178 -22.96 19.85 8.11
CA GLN A 178 -24.13 20.69 7.87
C GLN A 178 -23.67 21.97 7.17
N THR A 179 -24.12 22.18 5.94
CA THR A 179 -23.91 23.44 5.24
C THR A 179 -24.50 24.58 6.08
N PRO A 180 -23.73 25.65 6.38
CA PRO A 180 -24.24 26.78 7.13
C PRO A 180 -25.39 27.46 6.36
N ASP A 181 -26.43 27.89 7.07
CA ASP A 181 -27.53 28.68 6.53
C ASP A 181 -27.03 30.11 6.23
N ILE A 182 -26.44 30.28 5.04
CA ILE A 182 -25.90 31.56 4.58
C ILE A 182 -26.99 32.65 4.57
N PRO A 183 -28.21 32.43 4.01
CA PRO A 183 -29.29 33.41 4.08
C PRO A 183 -29.63 33.85 5.51
N GLY A 184 -29.78 32.90 6.43
CA GLY A 184 -30.08 33.22 7.83
C GLY A 184 -28.96 33.99 8.53
N LEU A 185 -27.70 33.67 8.23
CA LEU A 185 -26.54 34.42 8.71
C LEU A 185 -26.50 35.85 8.15
N LEU A 186 -26.81 36.04 6.85
CA LEU A 186 -26.86 37.38 6.25
C LEU A 186 -27.91 38.26 6.92
N ILE A 187 -29.11 37.73 7.18
CA ILE A 187 -30.18 38.46 7.90
C ILE A 187 -29.71 38.86 9.30
N ARG A 188 -29.01 37.98 10.01
CA ARG A 188 -28.46 38.29 11.34
C ARG A 188 -27.40 39.40 11.26
N LEU A 189 -26.50 39.35 10.29
CA LEU A 189 -25.49 40.41 10.11
C LEU A 189 -26.15 41.76 9.80
N ASP A 190 -27.21 41.78 8.99
CA ASP A 190 -27.96 43.00 8.66
C ASP A 190 -28.66 43.59 9.89
N GLU A 191 -29.27 42.73 10.70
CA GLU A 191 -29.83 43.12 12.00
C GLU A 191 -28.73 43.66 12.94
N GLY A 192 -27.56 43.05 12.94
CA GLY A 192 -26.39 43.54 13.69
C GLY A 192 -25.95 44.94 13.26
N VAL A 193 -25.92 45.22 11.95
CA VAL A 193 -25.61 46.55 11.42
C VAL A 193 -26.65 47.58 11.88
N ALA A 194 -27.93 47.24 11.83
CA ALA A 194 -29.01 48.13 12.30
C ALA A 194 -28.93 48.41 13.82
N GLN A 195 -28.52 47.42 14.62
CA GLN A 195 -28.36 47.58 16.07
C GLN A 195 -27.15 48.44 16.46
N ILE A 196 -26.11 48.54 15.62
CA ILE A 196 -24.94 49.41 15.87
C ILE A 196 -25.35 50.89 15.89
N ASP A 197 -26.32 51.30 15.08
CA ASP A 197 -26.83 52.68 15.08
C ASP A 197 -27.46 53.08 16.41
N ALA A 198 -28.10 52.10 17.06
CA ALA A 198 -28.75 52.28 18.34
C ALA A 198 -27.85 52.00 19.55
N LEU A 199 -26.54 51.80 19.34
CA LEU A 199 -25.59 51.42 20.37
C LEU A 199 -25.29 52.60 21.31
N VAL A 200 -25.63 52.42 22.59
CA VAL A 200 -25.26 53.36 23.65
C VAL A 200 -23.80 53.12 24.03
N LEU A 201 -22.97 54.15 23.84
CA LEU A 201 -21.55 54.10 24.16
C LEU A 201 -21.34 54.41 25.64
N ALA A 202 -20.31 53.83 26.25
CA ALA A 202 -20.04 54.00 27.68
C ALA A 202 -19.80 55.48 28.08
N ASN A 203 -19.38 56.33 27.13
CA ASN A 203 -19.19 57.77 27.34
C ASN A 203 -20.50 58.59 27.20
N GLN A 204 -21.54 58.01 26.62
CA GLN A 204 -22.87 58.63 26.49
C GLN A 204 -23.70 58.22 27.71
N SER A 205 -23.31 58.69 28.90
CA SER A 205 -24.22 58.65 30.06
C SER A 205 -25.53 59.34 29.68
N PRO A 206 -26.71 58.84 30.09
CA PRO A 206 -27.96 59.52 29.83
C PRO A 206 -27.88 60.96 30.32
N ALA A 207 -28.37 61.89 29.49
CA ALA A 207 -28.55 63.29 29.87
C ALA A 207 -29.23 63.36 31.26
N PRO A 208 -28.82 64.29 32.14
CA PRO A 208 -29.44 64.44 33.44
C PRO A 208 -30.87 64.94 33.25
N GLY A 209 -31.83 64.02 33.22
CA GLY A 209 -33.21 64.35 32.91
C GLY A 209 -34.20 63.22 33.16
N ALA A 210 -33.93 62.29 34.08
CA ALA A 210 -34.94 61.35 34.59
C ALA A 210 -34.44 60.57 35.81
N LEU A 211 -33.98 61.24 36.85
CA LEU A 211 -34.03 60.67 38.19
C LEU A 211 -34.81 61.67 39.03
N ALA A 212 -36.13 61.46 39.06
CA ALA A 212 -36.99 62.04 40.06
C ALA A 212 -36.31 61.90 41.42
N ALA A 213 -36.20 63.04 42.12
CA ALA A 213 -35.74 63.12 43.49
C ALA A 213 -36.47 62.08 44.33
N ARG A 214 -35.79 60.97 44.61
CA ARG A 214 -36.20 60.06 45.66
C ARG A 214 -35.74 60.74 46.94
N GLU A 215 -36.60 61.56 47.53
CA GLU A 215 -36.39 62.11 48.87
C GLU A 215 -36.05 60.97 49.82
N ALA A 216 -34.78 60.93 50.22
CA ALA A 216 -34.32 60.02 51.26
C ALA A 216 -34.85 60.53 52.59
N GLN A 217 -35.78 59.78 53.18
CA GLN A 217 -36.25 60.03 54.54
C GLN A 217 -35.07 59.98 55.52
N PRO A 218 -34.87 60.99 56.39
CA PRO A 218 -33.75 61.00 57.31
C PRO A 218 -33.96 59.94 58.41
N LYS A 219 -32.98 59.03 58.54
CA LYS A 219 -32.84 58.17 59.72
C LYS A 219 -32.37 59.03 60.90
N PRO A 220 -32.86 58.79 62.14
CA PRO A 220 -32.43 59.56 63.30
C PRO A 220 -30.97 59.23 63.64
N SER A 221 -30.09 60.24 63.60
CA SER A 221 -28.70 60.14 64.07
C SER A 221 -28.62 60.38 65.57
N ALA A 222 -27.88 59.53 66.28
CA ALA A 222 -27.63 59.62 67.71
C ALA A 222 -26.53 60.64 68.09
N TRP A 223 -26.51 61.82 67.44
CA TRP A 223 -25.56 62.90 67.71
C TRP A 223 -26.28 64.20 68.13
N PRO A 224 -25.67 65.03 68.99
CA PRO A 224 -26.24 66.32 69.39
C PRO A 224 -26.48 67.23 68.17
N SER A 225 -27.70 67.78 68.08
CA SER A 225 -28.24 68.51 66.92
C SER A 225 -27.39 69.69 66.43
N TRP A 226 -26.67 70.34 67.34
CA TRP A 226 -25.84 71.51 67.04
C TRP A 226 -24.54 71.15 66.28
N TRP A 227 -24.05 69.92 66.38
CA TRP A 227 -22.85 69.45 65.69
C TRP A 227 -23.19 68.87 64.30
N SER A 228 -24.38 68.28 64.14
CA SER A 228 -24.85 67.78 62.83
C SER A 228 -25.19 68.88 61.83
N GLN A 229 -25.66 70.05 62.30
CA GLN A 229 -26.07 71.15 61.41
C GLN A 229 -24.88 71.88 60.77
N GLY A 230 -23.80 72.10 61.52
CA GLY A 230 -22.59 72.75 60.98
C GLY A 230 -21.82 71.87 59.99
N VAL A 231 -21.78 70.56 60.25
CA VAL A 231 -21.12 69.58 59.37
C VAL A 231 -21.93 69.37 58.09
N GLN A 232 -23.27 69.33 58.15
CA GLN A 232 -24.12 69.17 56.94
C GLN A 232 -24.15 70.42 56.05
N GLN A 233 -24.06 71.64 56.59
CA GLN A 233 -24.01 72.87 55.76
C GLN A 233 -22.69 73.03 55.00
N VAL A 234 -21.58 72.46 55.50
CA VAL A 234 -20.26 72.56 54.85
C VAL A 234 -19.97 71.34 53.97
N LEU A 235 -20.37 70.12 54.38
CA LEU A 235 -20.15 68.90 53.59
C LEU A 235 -21.26 68.60 52.57
N GLY A 236 -22.45 69.18 52.72
CA GLY A 236 -23.55 69.04 51.75
C GLY A 236 -23.14 69.45 50.33
N PRO A 237 -22.62 70.68 50.13
CA PRO A 237 -22.17 71.15 48.81
C PRO A 237 -20.92 70.43 48.28
N LEU A 238 -20.02 69.95 49.16
CA LEU A 238 -18.79 69.26 48.73
C LEU A 238 -19.04 67.79 48.34
N SER A 239 -20.02 67.13 48.97
CA SER A 239 -20.36 65.74 48.65
C SER A 239 -21.07 65.58 47.30
N ASP A 240 -21.75 66.64 46.82
CA ASP A 240 -22.40 66.66 45.51
C ASP A 240 -21.40 66.82 44.35
N LEU A 241 -20.20 67.32 44.64
CA LEU A 241 -19.14 67.54 43.65
C LEU A 241 -18.18 66.34 43.49
N VAL A 242 -18.20 65.37 44.41
CA VAL A 242 -17.28 64.22 44.40
C VAL A 242 -18.08 62.92 44.21
N ARG A 243 -18.62 62.75 43.01
CA ARG A 243 -19.24 61.49 42.60
C ARG A 243 -18.16 60.50 42.18
N ILE A 244 -17.73 59.66 43.13
CA ILE A 244 -16.80 58.56 42.86
C ILE A 244 -17.57 57.44 42.14
N SER A 245 -17.64 57.55 40.81
CA SER A 245 -17.97 56.43 39.95
C SER A 245 -16.71 55.56 39.81
N ARG A 246 -16.76 54.31 40.28
CA ARG A 246 -15.73 53.32 39.96
C ARG A 246 -15.90 52.94 38.48
N VAL A 247 -15.10 53.56 37.63
CA VAL A 247 -15.11 53.33 36.18
C VAL A 247 -14.01 52.32 35.82
N ASN A 248 -14.42 51.17 35.29
CA ASN A 248 -13.54 50.05 34.92
C ASN A 248 -12.85 50.22 33.54
N ALA A 249 -12.87 51.41 32.92
CA ALA A 249 -12.20 51.67 31.65
C ALA A 249 -11.89 53.18 31.44
N PRO A 250 -10.74 53.69 31.92
CA PRO A 250 -10.38 55.11 31.83
C PRO A 250 -10.23 55.64 30.39
N GLU A 251 -10.05 54.77 29.40
CA GLU A 251 -9.87 55.12 27.98
C GLU A 251 -11.20 55.27 27.21
N ALA A 252 -12.32 54.80 27.75
CA ALA A 252 -13.66 55.01 27.17
C ALA A 252 -14.21 56.42 27.46
N LEU A 253 -13.65 57.12 28.47
CA LEU A 253 -14.06 58.45 28.93
C LEU A 253 -13.59 59.61 28.03
N LEU A 254 -12.69 59.36 27.07
CA LEU A 254 -12.11 60.39 26.20
C LEU A 254 -12.60 60.33 24.74
N LEU A 255 -13.66 59.58 24.45
CA LEU A 255 -14.24 59.61 23.10
C LEU A 255 -14.99 60.92 22.89
N SER A 256 -14.43 61.84 22.09
CA SER A 256 -15.17 63.01 21.62
C SER A 256 -16.41 62.56 20.82
N PRO A 257 -17.49 63.37 20.75
CA PRO A 257 -18.68 63.02 19.96
C PRO A 257 -18.37 62.57 18.53
N GLU A 258 -17.34 63.15 17.90
CA GLU A 258 -16.85 62.73 16.59
C GLU A 258 -16.21 61.33 16.59
N GLN A 259 -15.39 61.01 17.59
CA GLN A 259 -14.78 59.67 17.72
C GLN A 259 -15.82 58.58 17.98
N SER A 260 -16.92 58.94 18.62
CA SER A 260 -18.08 58.06 18.85
C SER A 260 -18.79 57.68 17.55
N PHE A 261 -18.86 58.61 16.59
CA PHE A 261 -19.39 58.37 15.24
C PHE A 261 -18.46 57.45 14.44
N PHE A 262 -17.15 57.74 14.42
CA PHE A 262 -16.18 56.92 13.69
C PHE A 262 -16.10 55.48 14.21
N LEU A 263 -16.25 55.27 15.51
CA LEU A 263 -16.31 53.93 16.08
C LEU A 263 -17.51 53.15 15.54
N ARG A 264 -18.71 53.74 15.57
CA ARG A 264 -19.92 53.10 15.03
C ARG A 264 -19.74 52.77 13.55
N GLU A 265 -19.22 53.71 12.77
CA GLU A 265 -18.99 53.50 11.34
C GLU A 265 -17.95 52.40 11.08
N ASN A 266 -16.87 52.37 11.87
CA ASN A 266 -15.87 51.30 11.77
C ASN A 266 -16.47 49.92 12.09
N LEU A 267 -17.32 49.83 13.12
CA LEU A 267 -18.01 48.58 13.47
C LEU A 267 -18.98 48.16 12.36
N LYS A 268 -19.70 49.10 11.73
CA LYS A 268 -20.56 48.81 10.56
C LYS A 268 -19.74 48.31 9.39
N LEU A 269 -18.64 48.98 9.05
CA LEU A 269 -17.75 48.56 7.97
C LEU A 269 -17.22 47.14 8.20
N LYS A 270 -16.88 46.77 9.44
CA LYS A 270 -16.48 45.40 9.77
C LYS A 270 -17.62 44.39 9.57
N LEU A 271 -18.85 44.69 9.96
CA LEU A 271 -19.98 43.80 9.71
C LEU A 271 -20.34 43.71 8.21
N LEU A 272 -20.19 44.79 7.45
CA LEU A 272 -20.35 44.78 6.00
C LEU A 272 -19.24 43.96 5.30
N ASN A 273 -17.99 44.05 5.77
CA ASN A 273 -16.92 43.17 5.31
C ASN A 273 -17.20 41.71 5.66
N ALA A 274 -17.69 41.43 6.87
CA ALA A 274 -18.12 40.09 7.26
C ALA A 274 -19.25 39.57 6.35
N ARG A 275 -20.18 40.43 5.93
CA ARG A 275 -21.23 40.09 4.95
C ARG A 275 -20.64 39.71 3.59
N LEU A 276 -19.72 40.52 3.06
CA LEU A 276 -19.04 40.23 1.79
C LEU A 276 -18.20 38.93 1.88
N GLY A 277 -17.47 38.75 2.98
CA GLY A 277 -16.71 37.53 3.25
C GLY A 277 -17.61 36.30 3.31
N LEU A 278 -18.81 36.42 3.88
CA LEU A 278 -19.78 35.33 3.95
C LEU A 278 -20.30 34.93 2.55
N LEU A 279 -20.59 35.91 1.69
CA LEU A 279 -20.96 35.67 0.29
C LEU A 279 -19.83 35.02 -0.50
N ALA A 280 -18.59 35.42 -0.23
CA ALA A 280 -17.38 34.83 -0.79
C ALA A 280 -16.98 33.49 -0.13
N ARG A 281 -17.75 33.00 0.84
CA ARG A 281 -17.47 31.77 1.63
C ARG A 281 -16.12 31.78 2.35
N GLN A 282 -15.60 32.96 2.69
CA GLN A 282 -14.35 33.16 3.41
C GLN A 282 -14.59 33.16 4.92
N TYR A 283 -14.98 32.01 5.47
CA TYR A 283 -15.44 31.90 6.87
C TYR A 283 -14.40 32.36 7.92
N ASP A 284 -13.11 32.21 7.64
CA ASP A 284 -12.04 32.68 8.53
C ASP A 284 -12.00 34.21 8.63
N ALA A 285 -12.09 34.91 7.48
CA ALA A 285 -12.13 36.37 7.44
C ALA A 285 -13.37 36.89 8.19
N VAL A 286 -14.53 36.26 7.96
CA VAL A 286 -15.78 36.58 8.68
C VAL A 286 -15.60 36.42 10.20
N ARG A 287 -14.96 35.33 10.65
CA ARG A 287 -14.71 35.08 12.08
C ARG A 287 -13.82 36.18 12.68
N VAL A 288 -12.77 36.59 11.96
CA VAL A 288 -11.89 37.69 12.40
C VAL A 288 -12.68 39.00 12.52
N ASP A 289 -13.49 39.35 11.52
CA ASP A 289 -14.29 40.58 11.57
C ASP A 289 -15.34 40.56 12.69
N LEU A 290 -16.01 39.43 12.93
CA LEU A 290 -16.98 39.28 14.01
C LEU A 290 -16.34 39.35 15.40
N THR A 291 -15.17 38.73 15.57
CA THR A 291 -14.44 38.78 16.86
C THR A 291 -13.90 40.17 17.15
N GLN A 292 -13.37 40.88 16.15
CA GLN A 292 -12.95 42.27 16.28
C GLN A 292 -14.14 43.19 16.59
N THR A 293 -15.28 42.99 15.95
CA THR A 293 -16.51 43.75 16.21
C THR A 293 -16.99 43.51 17.65
N ALA A 294 -17.05 42.25 18.09
CA ALA A 294 -17.43 41.91 19.47
C ALA A 294 -16.46 42.48 20.51
N ALA A 295 -15.14 42.47 20.23
CA ALA A 295 -14.14 43.08 21.09
C ALA A 295 -14.29 44.61 21.18
N GLY A 296 -14.55 45.27 20.05
CA GLY A 296 -14.83 46.71 20.00
C GLY A 296 -16.08 47.09 20.80
N ILE A 297 -17.17 46.32 20.66
CA ILE A 297 -18.40 46.52 21.44
C ILE A 297 -18.13 46.33 22.93
N LYS A 298 -17.45 45.26 23.33
CA LYS A 298 -17.10 45.02 24.75
C LYS A 298 -16.21 46.12 25.34
N LYS A 299 -15.33 46.73 24.54
CA LYS A 299 -14.41 47.78 25.00
C LYS A 299 -15.08 49.15 25.15
N TYR A 300 -16.00 49.52 24.25
CA TYR A 300 -16.49 50.90 24.13
C TYR A 300 -18.01 51.09 24.36
N ALA A 301 -18.81 50.02 24.29
CA ALA A 301 -20.25 50.10 24.54
C ALA A 301 -20.58 50.01 26.04
N ASP A 302 -21.74 50.53 26.43
CA ASP A 302 -22.23 50.36 27.80
C ASP A 302 -22.66 48.90 28.04
N PRO A 303 -22.04 48.17 29.00
CA PRO A 303 -22.38 46.79 29.33
C PRO A 303 -23.76 46.62 30.01
N GLN A 304 -24.33 47.69 30.57
CA GLN A 304 -25.65 47.66 31.21
C GLN A 304 -26.81 47.82 30.21
N SER A 305 -26.53 48.27 28.98
CA SER A 305 -27.56 48.45 27.96
C SER A 305 -28.04 47.09 27.41
N ARG A 306 -29.36 46.88 27.43
CA ARG A 306 -30.00 45.69 26.84
C ARG A 306 -29.65 45.51 25.36
N LYS A 307 -29.50 46.61 24.61
CA LYS A 307 -29.14 46.57 23.18
C LYS A 307 -27.72 46.04 22.95
N THR A 308 -26.77 46.43 23.81
CA THR A 308 -25.40 45.91 23.77
C THR A 308 -25.37 44.40 24.01
N GLN A 309 -26.15 43.93 24.97
CA GLN A 309 -26.24 42.49 25.29
C GLN A 309 -26.87 41.69 24.15
N GLN A 310 -27.95 42.21 23.55
CA GLN A 310 -28.60 41.60 22.38
C GLN A 310 -27.65 41.49 21.17
N LEU A 311 -26.91 42.57 20.88
CA LEU A 311 -25.95 42.58 19.78
C LEU A 311 -24.81 41.59 20.00
N LEU A 312 -24.24 41.53 21.21
CA LEU A 312 -23.21 40.55 21.55
C LEU A 312 -23.72 39.12 21.43
N GLN A 313 -24.96 38.86 21.87
CA GLN A 313 -25.58 37.54 21.76
C GLN A 313 -25.82 37.14 20.29
N LEU A 314 -26.22 38.08 19.44
CA LEU A 314 -26.40 37.85 18.01
C LEU A 314 -25.05 37.51 17.35
N LEU A 315 -23.98 38.26 17.65
CA LEU A 315 -22.64 38.00 17.14
C LEU A 315 -22.11 36.63 17.59
N GLU A 316 -22.37 36.24 18.83
CA GLU A 316 -21.99 34.92 19.35
C GLU A 316 -22.74 33.79 18.65
N GLN A 317 -24.05 33.94 18.43
CA GLN A 317 -24.84 32.96 17.67
C GLN A 317 -24.35 32.84 16.22
N ALA A 318 -24.01 33.96 15.58
CA ALA A 318 -23.45 33.96 14.23
C ALA A 318 -22.09 33.23 14.21
N GLN A 319 -21.22 33.47 15.18
CA GLN A 319 -19.94 32.76 15.32
C GLN A 319 -20.13 31.26 15.51
N GLN A 320 -21.10 30.83 16.34
CA GLN A 320 -21.40 29.41 16.56
C GLN A 320 -21.92 28.73 15.29
N GLN A 321 -22.77 29.41 14.52
CA GLN A 321 -23.27 28.90 13.23
C GLN A 321 -22.16 28.79 12.18
N LEU A 322 -21.20 29.73 12.18
CA LEU A 322 -20.01 29.69 11.31
C LEU A 322 -19.10 28.49 11.60
N GLN A 323 -18.98 28.03 12.85
CA GLN A 323 -18.15 26.86 13.17
C GLN A 323 -18.62 25.58 12.49
N LYS A 324 -19.92 25.49 12.16
CA LYS A 324 -20.49 24.31 11.47
C LYS A 324 -20.08 24.22 10.00
N GLY A 325 -19.65 25.32 9.40
CA GLY A 325 -19.26 25.40 8.00
C GLY A 325 -17.77 25.18 7.72
N GLU A 326 -16.95 24.92 8.75
CA GLU A 326 -15.52 24.71 8.56
C GLU A 326 -15.27 23.43 7.75
N SER A 327 -14.54 23.54 6.63
CA SER A 327 -14.25 22.39 5.78
C SER A 327 -13.16 21.53 6.45
N PRO A 328 -13.46 20.26 6.80
CA PRO A 328 -12.48 19.36 7.37
C PRO A 328 -11.41 19.08 6.31
N ARG A 329 -10.16 19.12 6.75
CA ARG A 329 -9.03 18.80 5.90
C ARG A 329 -9.03 17.30 5.58
N LEU A 330 -8.61 16.96 4.35
CA LEU A 330 -8.54 15.59 3.82
C LEU A 330 -7.31 14.82 4.33
N ASP A 331 -6.94 15.06 5.60
CA ASP A 331 -5.64 14.64 6.14
C ASP A 331 -5.53 13.12 6.23
N ALA A 332 -6.63 12.40 6.49
CA ALA A 332 -6.61 10.95 6.57
C ALA A 332 -6.37 10.31 5.21
N SER A 333 -7.08 10.75 4.16
CA SER A 333 -6.90 10.25 2.79
C SER A 333 -5.51 10.58 2.26
N LEU A 334 -5.03 11.82 2.46
CA LEU A 334 -3.70 12.23 2.01
C LEU A 334 -2.58 11.50 2.77
N ALA A 335 -2.71 11.29 4.08
CA ALA A 335 -1.74 10.51 4.84
C ALA A 335 -1.74 9.02 4.43
N ALA A 336 -2.92 8.44 4.16
CA ALA A 336 -3.02 7.07 3.67
C ALA A 336 -2.39 6.91 2.28
N LEU A 337 -2.59 7.88 1.38
CA LEU A 337 -1.94 7.89 0.07
C LEU A 337 -0.42 8.07 0.18
N ALA A 338 0.05 8.97 1.04
CA ALA A 338 1.47 9.18 1.27
C ALA A 338 2.16 7.94 1.85
N THR A 339 1.50 7.22 2.77
CA THR A 339 2.01 5.95 3.32
C THR A 339 2.00 4.83 2.28
N ALA A 340 0.95 4.73 1.46
CA ALA A 340 0.91 3.79 0.34
C ALA A 340 2.02 4.07 -0.70
N ALA A 341 2.35 5.34 -0.95
CA ALA A 341 3.44 5.76 -1.83
C ALA A 341 4.85 5.62 -1.21
N ALA A 342 4.95 5.58 0.12
CA ALA A 342 6.20 5.46 0.86
C ALA A 342 6.61 4.01 1.16
N GLY A 343 5.67 3.06 1.15
CA GLY A 343 5.91 1.62 1.35
C GLY A 343 6.61 0.91 0.18
N ARG A 344 7.55 1.60 -0.47
CA ARG A 344 8.30 1.20 -1.67
C ARG A 344 9.10 -0.08 -1.45
#